data_AF-A0A7S1SLD6-F1
#
_entry.id   AF-A0A7S1SLD6-F1
#
_cell.length_a   1.000
_cell.length_b   1.000
_cell.length_c   1.000
_cell.angle_alpha   90.00
_cell.angle_beta   90.00
_cell.angle_gamma   90.00
#
_symmetry.space_group_name_H-M   'P 1'
#
loop_
_entity.id
_entity.type
_entity.pdbx_description
1 polymer ?
#
loop_
_entity_poly.entity_id
_entity_poly.type
_entity_poly.pdbx_seq_one_letter_code
_entity_poly.pdbx_strand_id
1 'polypeptide(L)'
;AAPVAAGALLALNVLPPSEATARCDGAMAGAALTPHAVPKGAKLMLVQVIFRHGARTPLTPNFWQGVEWDCCGNPFKPAPVEIKHRSGGERPHSASDARQMGTALPGGCHKGELTILGKMQAFELGKDLRQRYCDELGFLPAEYSQGDISAHTTNM
;
A
#
# COMPACT_ATOMS: atom_id res chain seq x y z
N ALA A 1 -35.79 -4.20 -16.90
CA ALA A 1 -35.61 -3.43 -15.65
C ALA A 1 -34.68 -4.23 -14.74
N ALA A 2 -33.44 -3.78 -14.60
CA ALA A 2 -32.43 -4.43 -13.75
C ALA A 2 -32.35 -3.67 -12.42
N PRO A 3 -32.26 -4.36 -11.25
CA PRO A 3 -32.18 -3.66 -9.98
C PRO A 3 -30.76 -3.10 -9.79
N VAL A 4 -30.71 -1.82 -9.46
CA VAL A 4 -29.50 -1.10 -9.05
C VAL A 4 -29.12 -1.58 -7.65
N ALA A 5 -28.06 -2.35 -7.53
CA ALA A 5 -27.49 -2.71 -6.23
C ALA A 5 -26.68 -1.53 -5.69
N ALA A 6 -27.18 -0.90 -4.64
CA ALA A 6 -26.48 0.12 -3.89
C ALA A 6 -25.26 -0.50 -3.18
N GLY A 7 -24.06 -0.27 -3.73
CA GLY A 7 -22.80 -0.63 -3.09
C GLY A 7 -22.46 0.35 -1.98
N ALA A 8 -22.44 -0.11 -0.73
CA ALA A 8 -21.93 0.65 0.39
C ALA A 8 -20.40 0.81 0.24
N LEU A 9 -19.95 2.05 0.03
CA LEU A 9 -18.54 2.43 -0.06
C LEU A 9 -18.00 2.62 1.37
N LEU A 10 -17.19 1.68 1.88
CA LEU A 10 -16.43 1.92 3.10
C LEU A 10 -15.18 2.75 2.74
N ALA A 11 -15.29 4.06 2.86
CA ALA A 11 -14.15 4.96 2.84
C ALA A 11 -13.44 4.90 4.20
N LEU A 12 -12.24 4.35 4.23
CA LEU A 12 -11.33 4.53 5.36
C LEU A 12 -10.83 5.98 5.35
N ASN A 13 -11.44 6.83 6.18
CA ASN A 13 -10.98 8.18 6.44
C ASN A 13 -9.62 8.12 7.15
N VAL A 14 -8.56 8.57 6.48
CA VAL A 14 -7.27 8.88 7.11
C VAL A 14 -7.31 10.36 7.51
N LEU A 15 -7.46 10.63 8.81
CA LEU A 15 -7.38 11.97 9.37
C LEU A 15 -5.93 12.48 9.37
N PRO A 16 -5.69 13.80 9.17
CA PRO A 16 -4.35 14.38 9.26
C PRO A 16 -3.86 14.44 10.72
N PRO A 17 -2.53 14.44 10.96
CA PRO A 17 -1.99 14.52 12.31
C PRO A 17 -2.14 15.96 12.84
N SER A 18 -2.86 16.12 13.95
CA SER A 18 -2.78 17.34 14.76
C SER A 18 -1.50 17.30 15.60
N GLU A 19 -0.82 18.44 15.65
CA GLU A 19 0.36 18.72 16.46
C GLU A 19 0.19 18.29 17.92
N ALA A 20 1.15 17.52 18.46
CA ALA A 20 1.86 17.81 19.70
C ALA A 20 2.72 16.62 20.17
N THR A 21 4.00 16.95 20.37
CA THR A 21 4.97 16.46 21.36
C THR A 21 5.43 14.99 21.36
N ALA A 22 6.75 14.87 21.18
CA ALA A 22 7.54 13.66 21.26
C ALA A 22 7.41 12.95 22.62
N ARG A 23 7.01 11.68 22.58
CA ARG A 23 7.43 10.64 23.52
C ARG A 23 7.63 9.32 22.77
N CYS A 24 8.87 8.87 22.73
CA CYS A 24 9.28 7.54 22.30
C CYS A 24 9.06 6.58 23.47
N ASP A 25 7.86 6.03 23.62
CA ASP A 25 7.51 4.81 24.36
C ASP A 25 5.99 4.64 24.38
N GLY A 26 5.43 4.29 23.21
CA GLY A 26 4.01 4.02 23.09
C GLY A 26 3.74 3.19 21.86
N ALA A 27 3.43 1.91 22.05
CA ALA A 27 2.73 1.14 21.06
C ALA A 27 1.45 1.92 20.70
N MET A 28 1.41 2.51 19.51
CA MET A 28 0.19 3.10 18.98
C MET A 28 -0.78 1.94 18.72
N ALA A 29 -1.61 1.63 19.71
CA ALA A 29 -2.83 0.90 19.49
C ALA A 29 -3.67 1.77 18.54
N GLY A 30 -3.55 1.50 17.24
CA GLY A 30 -4.43 2.08 16.24
C GLY A 30 -5.86 1.91 16.75
N ALA A 31 -6.64 2.99 16.75
CA ALA A 31 -8.02 2.96 17.20
C ALA A 31 -8.72 1.78 16.51
N ALA A 32 -8.99 0.72 17.28
CA ALA A 32 -9.73 -0.42 16.78
C ALA A 32 -11.09 0.12 16.36
N LEU A 33 -11.30 0.25 15.05
CA LEU A 33 -12.60 0.58 14.49
C LEU A 33 -13.57 -0.41 15.13
N THR A 34 -14.50 0.08 15.96
CA THR A 34 -15.52 -0.77 16.58
C THR A 34 -16.18 -1.51 15.43
N PRO A 35 -16.10 -2.86 15.37
CA PRO A 35 -16.70 -3.59 14.28
C PRO A 35 -18.18 -3.22 14.24
N HIS A 36 -18.61 -2.55 13.18
CA HIS A 36 -20.04 -2.36 12.97
C HIS A 36 -20.65 -3.76 12.91
N ALA A 37 -21.69 -4.02 13.70
CA ALA A 37 -22.27 -5.35 13.82
C ALA A 37 -22.68 -5.84 12.42
N VAL A 38 -22.00 -6.87 11.93
CA VAL A 38 -22.33 -7.48 10.64
C VAL A 38 -23.69 -8.17 10.80
N PRO A 39 -24.70 -7.84 9.99
CA PRO A 39 -26.01 -8.48 10.09
C PRO A 39 -25.89 -10.01 10.01
N LYS A 40 -26.66 -10.73 10.83
CA LYS A 40 -26.68 -12.20 10.79
C LYS A 40 -27.05 -12.67 9.38
N GLY A 41 -26.24 -13.57 8.82
CA GLY A 41 -26.44 -14.11 7.48
C GLY A 41 -25.87 -13.26 6.33
N ALA A 42 -25.23 -12.12 6.61
CA ALA A 42 -24.52 -11.36 5.58
C ALA A 42 -23.33 -12.17 5.02
N LYS A 43 -23.14 -12.10 3.70
CA LYS A 43 -22.02 -12.72 2.99
C LYS A 43 -21.11 -11.64 2.43
N LEU A 44 -19.80 -11.76 2.64
CA LEU A 44 -18.82 -10.90 1.99
C LEU A 44 -18.80 -11.21 0.48
N MET A 45 -19.02 -10.19 -0.34
CA MET A 45 -19.09 -10.33 -1.80
C MET A 45 -17.91 -9.67 -2.52
N LEU A 46 -17.36 -8.59 -1.97
CA LEU A 46 -16.31 -7.80 -2.59
C LEU A 46 -15.48 -7.09 -1.53
N VAL A 47 -14.17 -7.05 -1.76
CA VAL A 47 -13.21 -6.23 -1.00
C VAL A 47 -12.53 -5.29 -1.98
N GLN A 48 -12.47 -4.01 -1.63
CA GLN A 48 -11.69 -3.00 -2.36
C GLN A 48 -10.72 -2.35 -1.40
N VAL A 49 -9.43 -2.41 -1.73
CA VAL A 49 -8.37 -1.80 -0.92
C VAL A 49 -7.71 -0.72 -1.73
N ILE A 50 -7.75 0.51 -1.22
CA ILE A 50 -7.02 1.65 -1.77
C ILE A 50 -6.04 2.09 -0.69
N PHE A 51 -4.76 2.04 -1.00
CA PHE A 51 -3.71 2.38 -0.05
C PHE A 51 -2.62 3.21 -0.75
N ARG A 52 -1.98 4.06 0.03
CA ARG A 52 -0.80 4.81 -0.41
C ARG A 52 0.43 3.89 -0.33
N HIS A 53 1.43 4.17 -1.14
CA HIS A 53 2.77 3.62 -0.97
C HIS A 53 3.29 3.82 0.49
N GLY A 54 4.21 2.95 0.92
CA GLY A 54 4.90 3.09 2.19
C GLY A 54 5.93 4.23 2.22
N ALA A 55 6.75 4.31 3.26
CA ALA A 55 7.82 5.30 3.39
C ALA A 55 8.76 5.33 2.15
N ARG A 56 9.05 6.54 1.65
CA ARG A 56 9.94 6.79 0.51
C ARG A 56 11.03 7.80 0.91
N THR A 57 12.12 7.84 0.15
CA THR A 57 13.08 8.94 0.22
C THR A 57 12.46 10.24 -0.28
N PRO A 58 13.00 11.41 0.08
CA PRO A 58 12.40 12.68 -0.26
C PRO A 58 12.48 12.99 -1.76
N LEU A 59 11.46 13.71 -2.25
CA LEU A 59 11.46 14.27 -3.61
C LEU A 59 12.24 15.58 -3.72
N THR A 60 12.40 16.29 -2.59
CA THR A 60 13.13 17.56 -2.48
C THR A 60 14.20 17.49 -1.39
N PRO A 61 15.43 17.94 -1.65
CA PRO A 61 16.51 17.90 -0.67
C PRO A 61 16.40 18.98 0.42
N ASN A 62 15.49 19.96 0.25
CA ASN A 62 15.50 21.19 1.05
C ASN A 62 15.40 20.97 2.57
N PHE A 63 14.75 19.88 3.00
CA PHE A 63 14.50 19.58 4.41
C PHE A 63 15.46 18.54 5.02
N TRP A 64 16.38 17.99 4.23
CA TRP A 64 17.15 16.78 4.59
C TRP A 64 18.64 16.92 4.26
N GLN A 65 19.19 18.11 4.46
CA GLN A 65 20.59 18.39 4.18
C GLN A 65 21.50 17.58 5.12
N GLY A 66 22.55 16.95 4.57
CA GLY A 66 23.51 16.16 5.33
C GLY A 66 23.05 14.76 5.75
N VAL A 67 21.88 14.31 5.27
CA VAL A 67 21.38 12.95 5.53
C VAL A 67 21.82 12.02 4.39
N GLU A 68 22.49 10.93 4.75
CA GLU A 68 22.75 9.80 3.85
C GLU A 68 21.52 8.87 3.82
N TRP A 69 21.08 8.51 2.61
CA TRP A 69 19.96 7.63 2.31
C TRP A 69 20.48 6.30 1.76
N ASP A 70 20.70 5.34 2.65
CA ASP A 70 21.25 4.00 2.36
C ASP A 70 20.23 2.86 2.58
N CYS A 71 18.94 3.21 2.65
CA CYS A 71 17.88 2.34 3.14
C CYS A 71 16.93 1.80 2.05
N CYS A 72 17.31 1.76 0.77
CA CYS A 72 16.42 1.41 -0.35
C CYS A 72 16.52 -0.04 -0.87
N GLY A 73 17.28 -0.89 -0.18
CA GLY A 73 17.40 -2.32 -0.49
C GLY A 73 16.10 -3.13 -0.35
N ASN A 74 16.16 -4.43 -0.65
CA ASN A 74 15.02 -5.32 -0.54
C ASN A 74 15.10 -6.16 0.74
N PRO A 75 14.15 -6.02 1.69
CA PRO A 75 14.17 -6.80 2.93
C PRO A 75 13.69 -8.25 2.77
N PHE A 76 13.08 -8.57 1.62
CA PHE A 76 12.55 -9.91 1.31
C PHE A 76 12.60 -10.18 -0.19
N LYS A 77 12.47 -11.46 -0.56
CA LYS A 77 12.35 -11.88 -1.96
C LYS A 77 10.98 -11.42 -2.51
N PRO A 78 10.94 -10.55 -3.53
CA PRO A 78 9.69 -10.06 -4.08
C PRO A 78 8.96 -11.16 -4.86
N ALA A 79 7.62 -11.08 -4.88
CA ALA A 79 6.82 -11.88 -5.80
C ALA A 79 7.06 -11.40 -7.24
N PRO A 80 7.20 -12.32 -8.22
CA PRO A 80 7.30 -11.94 -9.61
C PRO A 80 5.96 -11.33 -10.06
N VAL A 81 6.01 -10.13 -10.63
CA VAL A 81 4.85 -9.42 -11.16
C VAL A 81 5.16 -8.86 -12.54
N GLU A 82 4.16 -8.90 -13.41
CA GLU A 82 4.23 -8.28 -14.74
C GLU A 82 3.35 -7.03 -14.75
N ILE A 83 3.93 -5.88 -15.08
CA ILE A 83 3.20 -4.60 -15.13
C ILE A 83 2.80 -4.33 -16.59
N LYS A 84 1.50 -4.20 -16.84
CA LYS A 84 0.94 -3.92 -18.17
C LYS A 84 0.11 -2.64 -18.16
N HIS A 85 -0.07 -2.05 -19.33
CA HIS A 85 -1.11 -1.06 -19.54
C HIS A 85 -2.50 -1.68 -19.31
N ARG A 86 -3.50 -0.87 -18.96
CA ARG A 86 -4.88 -1.32 -18.71
C ARG A 86 -5.50 -2.05 -19.91
N SER A 87 -5.08 -1.72 -21.13
CA SER A 87 -5.51 -2.40 -22.37
C SER A 87 -4.82 -3.75 -22.62
N GLY A 88 -3.93 -4.20 -21.73
CA GLY A 88 -3.12 -5.41 -21.90
C GLY A 88 -1.80 -5.20 -22.66
N GLY A 89 -1.52 -3.98 -23.11
CA GLY A 89 -0.25 -3.62 -23.77
C GLY A 89 0.92 -3.44 -22.79
N GLU A 90 2.07 -3.06 -23.33
CA GLU A 90 3.30 -2.83 -22.55
C GLU A 90 3.15 -1.72 -21.50
N ARG A 91 3.98 -1.75 -20.45
CA ARG A 91 4.03 -0.69 -19.43
C ARG A 91 4.38 0.65 -20.12
N PRO A 92 3.54 1.70 -19.99
CA PRO A 92 3.87 3.00 -20.57
C PRO A 92 5.11 3.61 -19.90
N HIS A 93 5.83 4.45 -20.63
CA HIS A 93 6.94 5.21 -20.03
C HIS A 93 6.42 6.23 -19.00
N SER A 94 7.16 6.40 -17.90
CA SER A 94 6.87 7.42 -16.88
C SER A 94 8.03 8.41 -16.78
N ALA A 95 7.83 9.62 -17.29
CA ALA A 95 8.84 10.68 -17.23
C ALA A 95 9.15 11.11 -15.79
N SER A 96 8.16 11.05 -14.89
CA SER A 96 8.36 11.34 -13.47
C SER A 96 9.20 10.27 -12.78
N ASP A 97 8.97 8.99 -13.08
CA ASP A 97 9.75 7.87 -12.54
C ASP A 97 11.20 7.94 -13.05
N ALA A 98 11.38 8.12 -14.36
CA ALA A 98 12.70 8.28 -14.97
C ALA A 98 13.49 9.45 -14.36
N ARG A 99 12.85 10.60 -14.09
CA ARG A 99 13.49 11.75 -13.43
C ARG A 99 13.86 11.45 -11.97
N GLN A 100 13.00 10.74 -11.25
CA GLN A 100 13.22 10.36 -9.86
C GLN A 100 14.39 9.37 -9.74
N MET A 101 14.33 8.27 -10.47
CA MET A 101 15.37 7.25 -10.53
C MET A 101 16.68 7.76 -11.15
N GLY A 102 16.64 8.81 -11.98
CA GLY A 102 17.85 9.46 -12.49
C GLY A 102 18.56 10.36 -11.48
N THR A 103 17.98 10.60 -10.30
CA THR A 103 18.56 11.49 -9.28
C THR A 103 18.95 10.72 -8.03
N ALA A 104 20.24 10.38 -7.91
CA ALA A 104 20.80 9.80 -6.70
C ALA A 104 20.83 10.81 -5.54
N LEU A 105 20.58 10.32 -4.34
CA LEU A 105 20.76 11.00 -3.07
C LEU A 105 22.08 10.52 -2.43
N PRO A 106 22.65 11.27 -1.48
CA PRO A 106 23.72 10.74 -0.62
C PRO A 106 23.28 9.40 -0.02
N GLY A 107 24.19 8.45 0.16
CA GLY A 107 23.90 7.09 0.63
C GLY A 107 23.49 6.08 -0.46
N GLY A 108 23.20 6.54 -1.68
CA GLY A 108 23.02 5.69 -2.86
C GLY A 108 21.57 5.35 -3.24
N CYS A 109 20.58 5.71 -2.41
CA CYS A 109 19.17 5.71 -2.82
C CYS A 109 18.89 6.78 -3.91
N HIS A 110 17.76 6.65 -4.61
CA HIS A 110 17.25 7.66 -5.54
C HIS A 110 16.12 8.50 -4.92
N LYS A 111 15.79 9.64 -5.54
CA LYS A 111 14.65 10.47 -5.13
C LYS A 111 13.34 9.69 -5.24
N GLY A 112 12.52 9.75 -4.20
CA GLY A 112 11.24 9.04 -4.19
C GLY A 112 11.41 7.52 -4.25
N GLU A 113 12.57 6.94 -3.95
CA GLU A 113 12.69 5.49 -3.91
C GLU A 113 11.97 4.91 -2.68
N LEU A 114 11.30 3.77 -2.83
CA LEU A 114 10.65 3.09 -1.72
C LEU A 114 11.70 2.46 -0.79
N THR A 115 11.66 2.84 0.49
CA THR A 115 12.66 2.37 1.46
C THR A 115 12.33 0.97 1.96
N ILE A 116 13.27 0.34 2.67
CA ILE A 116 13.08 -0.93 3.39
C ILE A 116 11.87 -0.83 4.34
N LEU A 117 11.78 0.27 5.11
CA LEU A 117 10.62 0.53 5.97
C LEU A 117 9.32 0.58 5.16
N GLY A 118 9.31 1.28 4.03
CA GLY A 118 8.13 1.36 3.17
C GLY A 118 7.71 0.01 2.60
N LYS A 119 8.67 -0.84 2.23
CA LYS A 119 8.43 -2.22 1.78
C LYS A 119 7.85 -3.07 2.92
N MET A 120 8.37 -2.95 4.13
CA MET A 120 7.85 -3.66 5.30
C MET A 120 6.43 -3.23 5.68
N GLN A 121 6.11 -1.94 5.58
CA GLN A 121 4.75 -1.44 5.82
C GLN A 121 3.73 -2.08 4.86
N ALA A 122 4.07 -2.18 3.57
CA ALA A 122 3.22 -2.83 2.58
C ALA A 122 3.12 -4.35 2.82
N PHE A 123 4.20 -4.99 3.27
CA PHE A 123 4.20 -6.40 3.63
C PHE A 123 3.30 -6.68 4.83
N GLU A 124 3.35 -5.85 5.87
CA GLU A 124 2.49 -5.99 7.04
C GLU A 124 1.02 -5.75 6.70
N LEU A 125 0.72 -4.75 5.86
CA LEU A 125 -0.63 -4.59 5.31
C LEU A 125 -1.09 -5.87 4.58
N GLY A 126 -0.22 -6.49 3.77
CA GLY A 126 -0.52 -7.76 3.10
C GLY A 126 -0.82 -8.90 4.08
N LYS A 127 -0.09 -8.98 5.21
CA LYS A 127 -0.34 -9.95 6.27
C LYS A 127 -1.69 -9.74 6.93
N ASP A 128 -2.03 -8.49 7.27
CA ASP A 128 -3.32 -8.16 7.88
C ASP A 128 -4.48 -8.50 6.94
N LEU A 129 -4.34 -8.20 5.65
CA LEU A 129 -5.33 -8.55 4.63
C LEU A 129 -5.48 -10.07 4.48
N ARG A 130 -4.37 -10.83 4.52
CA ARG A 130 -4.41 -12.29 4.47
C ARG A 130 -5.12 -12.86 5.70
N GLN A 131 -4.72 -12.43 6.90
CA GLN A 131 -5.32 -12.88 8.14
C GLN A 131 -6.84 -12.69 8.10
N ARG A 132 -7.28 -11.50 7.67
CA ARG A 132 -8.70 -11.19 7.62
C ARG A 132 -9.46 -11.94 6.53
N TYR A 133 -8.98 -11.88 5.29
CA TYR A 133 -9.76 -12.31 4.12
C TYR A 133 -9.47 -13.75 3.68
N CYS A 134 -8.36 -14.35 4.09
CA CYS A 134 -8.09 -15.77 3.89
C CYS A 134 -8.42 -16.56 5.15
N ASP A 135 -7.81 -16.22 6.29
CA ASP A 135 -7.80 -17.11 7.45
C ASP A 135 -9.07 -16.98 8.31
N GLU A 136 -9.52 -15.76 8.60
CA GLU A 136 -10.69 -15.51 9.46
C GLU A 136 -12.02 -15.64 8.71
N LEU A 137 -12.10 -15.08 7.50
CA LEU A 137 -13.35 -15.03 6.73
C LEU A 137 -13.46 -16.10 5.63
N GLY A 138 -12.37 -16.77 5.28
CA GLY A 138 -12.36 -17.76 4.20
C GLY A 138 -12.86 -17.22 2.86
N PHE A 139 -12.67 -15.91 2.60
CA PHE A 139 -13.18 -15.24 1.40
C PHE A 139 -12.27 -15.48 0.19
N LEU A 140 -10.95 -15.46 0.41
CA LEU A 140 -9.93 -15.77 -0.60
C LEU A 140 -9.27 -17.12 -0.30
N PRO A 141 -8.81 -17.86 -1.33
CA PRO A 141 -8.04 -19.09 -1.15
C PRO A 141 -6.69 -18.81 -0.47
N ALA A 142 -6.11 -19.87 0.11
CA ALA A 142 -4.80 -19.79 0.79
C ALA A 142 -3.65 -19.52 -0.19
N GLU A 143 -3.78 -19.97 -1.43
CA GLU A 143 -2.82 -19.77 -2.53
C GLU A 143 -3.45 -18.87 -3.60
N TYR A 144 -2.62 -18.02 -4.22
CA TYR A 144 -3.06 -17.13 -5.29
C TYR A 144 -3.35 -17.91 -6.57
N SER A 145 -4.52 -17.65 -7.17
CA SER A 145 -4.83 -18.05 -8.54
C SER A 145 -5.19 -16.85 -9.41
N GLN A 146 -4.92 -16.96 -10.71
CA GLN A 146 -5.22 -15.89 -11.66
C GLN A 146 -6.73 -15.62 -11.70
N GLY A 147 -7.12 -14.38 -11.38
CA GLY A 147 -8.52 -13.96 -11.34
C GLY A 147 -9.05 -13.72 -9.92
N ASP A 148 -8.37 -14.20 -8.88
CA ASP A 148 -8.78 -13.96 -7.48
C ASP A 148 -8.65 -12.48 -7.10
N ILE A 149 -7.64 -11.81 -7.66
CA ILE A 149 -7.28 -10.44 -7.32
C ILE A 149 -7.05 -9.65 -8.62
N SER A 150 -7.66 -8.47 -8.70
CA SER A 150 -7.33 -7.45 -9.70
C SER A 150 -6.57 -6.31 -9.02
N ALA A 151 -5.41 -5.95 -9.56
CA ALA A 151 -4.56 -4.90 -9.02
C ALA A 151 -4.36 -3.77 -10.05
N HIS A 152 -4.48 -2.52 -9.59
CA HIS A 152 -4.18 -1.34 -10.38
C HIS A 152 -3.28 -0.40 -9.59
N THR A 153 -2.31 0.20 -10.27
CA THR A 153 -1.38 1.16 -9.66
C THR A 153 -1.15 2.34 -10.60
N THR A 154 -0.72 3.45 -10.04
CA THR A 154 -0.12 4.55 -10.80
C THR A 154 1.26 4.13 -11.33
N ASN A 155 1.66 4.69 -12.48
CA ASN A 155 2.96 4.39 -13.10
C ASN A 155 4.07 5.33 -12.57
N MET A 156 4.60 5.03 -11.38
CA MET A 156 5.63 5.80 -10.66
C MET A 156 6.57 4.90 -9.85
#